data_AF-A0A8H5B5H4-F1
#
_entry.id   AF-A0A8H5B5H4-F1
#
_cell.length_a   1.000
_cell.length_b   1.000
_cell.length_c   1.000
_cell.angle_alpha   90.00
_cell.angle_beta   90.00
_cell.angle_gamma   90.00
#
_symmetry.space_group_name_H-M   'P 1'
#
loop_
_entity.id
_entity.type
_entity.pdbx_description
1 polymer ?
#
loop_
_entity_poly.entity_id
_entity_poly.type
_entity_poly.pdbx_seq_one_letter_code
_entity_poly.pdbx_strand_id
1 'polypeptide(L)'
;MGDYHWNDTPDNLIISNTIMSKRNPYIGGLNQQATSIVTQTDQNCYEGETGCFSVYGFELSETKVGAEIFVAQYKPGFDNAYISWISNDAVAWTMLSGGLEPDAAVQISARPVPQEPMYIIVNLGMSRSFGTVDLAHIPFPVHMRLDYIRVYQPSNAINVGCNPKKFPTTKYIRDHIQAYTNPNLTTWVDDYRKPWPKNSLIDQC
;
A
#
# COMPACT_ATOMS: atom_id res chain seq x y z
N MET A 1 -9.46 23.15 -11.24
CA MET A 1 -8.87 21.81 -11.37
C MET A 1 -9.51 20.97 -10.27
N GLY A 2 -10.05 19.80 -10.59
CA GLY A 2 -10.66 18.92 -9.59
C GLY A 2 -9.56 18.29 -8.73
N ASP A 3 -9.76 18.30 -7.41
CA ASP A 3 -8.91 17.56 -6.49
C ASP A 3 -9.34 16.09 -6.47
N TYR A 4 -8.39 15.18 -6.26
CA TYR A 4 -8.70 13.75 -6.17
C TYR A 4 -9.42 13.45 -4.86
N HIS A 5 -10.69 13.07 -4.92
CA HIS A 5 -11.46 12.63 -3.76
C HIS A 5 -11.76 11.14 -3.85
N TRP A 6 -11.43 10.40 -2.80
CA TRP A 6 -11.87 9.01 -2.68
C TRP A 6 -13.18 8.97 -1.91
N ASN A 7 -14.05 8.02 -2.27
CA ASN A 7 -15.39 7.91 -1.71
C ASN A 7 -15.30 7.20 -0.34
N ASP A 8 -15.21 7.97 0.73
CA ASP A 8 -14.97 7.48 2.09
C ASP A 8 -16.25 7.35 2.94
N THR A 9 -17.39 7.09 2.29
CA THR A 9 -18.65 6.82 3.00
C THR A 9 -18.49 5.64 3.97
N PRO A 10 -19.38 5.50 4.96
CA PRO A 10 -19.37 4.34 5.88
C PRO A 10 -19.42 2.98 5.17
N ASP A 11 -19.91 2.93 3.93
CA ASP A 11 -19.94 1.72 3.10
C ASP A 11 -18.56 1.35 2.53
N ASN A 12 -17.61 2.29 2.52
CA ASN A 12 -16.30 2.18 1.89
C ASN A 12 -15.13 2.39 2.86
N LEU A 13 -15.36 3.08 3.98
CA LEU A 13 -14.39 3.34 5.04
C LEU A 13 -14.94 2.86 6.38
N ILE A 14 -14.24 1.90 6.97
CA ILE A 14 -14.53 1.40 8.31
C ILE A 14 -13.39 1.83 9.22
N ILE A 15 -13.66 2.63 10.24
CA ILE A 15 -12.69 2.97 11.29
C ILE A 15 -13.12 2.23 12.55
N SER A 16 -12.31 1.27 13.02
CA SER A 16 -12.68 0.42 14.15
C SER A 16 -12.73 1.17 15.47
N ASN A 17 -11.86 2.18 15.64
CA ASN A 17 -11.79 3.03 16.82
C ASN A 17 -11.58 4.49 16.43
N THR A 18 -12.67 5.26 16.47
CA THR A 18 -12.70 6.68 16.07
C THR A 18 -12.05 7.63 17.09
N ILE A 19 -11.73 7.14 18.29
CA ILE A 19 -10.94 7.90 19.28
C ILE A 19 -9.46 7.87 18.87
N MET A 20 -8.97 6.71 18.45
CA MET A 20 -7.57 6.49 18.09
C MET A 20 -7.25 6.84 16.64
N SER A 21 -8.24 6.72 15.76
CA SER A 21 -8.06 6.86 14.31
C SER A 21 -9.04 7.87 13.73
N LYS A 22 -8.55 8.72 12.83
CA LYS A 22 -9.36 9.72 12.14
C LYS A 22 -8.90 9.94 10.71
N ARG A 23 -9.79 10.46 9.87
CA ARG A 23 -9.47 10.79 8.49
C ARG A 23 -8.28 11.74 8.43
N ASN A 24 -7.32 11.40 7.59
CA ASN A 24 -6.22 12.31 7.29
C ASN A 24 -6.73 13.43 6.37
N PRO A 25 -6.56 14.73 6.73
CA PRO A 25 -6.95 15.82 5.84
C PRO A 25 -6.13 15.87 4.54
N TYR A 26 -4.98 15.20 4.48
CA TYR A 26 -4.21 15.06 3.24
C TYR A 26 -4.89 14.07 2.29
N ILE A 27 -5.34 14.58 1.14
CA ILE A 27 -6.05 13.80 0.10
C ILE A 27 -5.16 13.49 -1.12
N GLY A 28 -3.89 13.90 -1.10
CA GLY A 28 -2.96 13.75 -2.22
C GLY A 28 -2.59 15.08 -2.85
N GLY A 29 -2.25 15.04 -4.14
CA GLY A 29 -1.89 16.21 -4.94
C GLY A 29 -2.31 16.06 -6.40
N LEU A 30 -1.89 16.97 -7.28
CA LEU A 30 -2.34 17.03 -8.68
C LEU A 30 -2.11 15.77 -9.52
N ASN A 31 -1.20 14.88 -9.09
CA ASN A 31 -0.87 13.65 -9.80
C ASN A 31 -1.09 12.40 -8.93
N GLN A 32 -1.67 12.56 -7.74
CA GLN A 32 -1.77 11.47 -6.76
C GLN A 32 -3.03 11.62 -5.92
N GLN A 33 -3.77 10.53 -5.79
CA GLN A 33 -4.83 10.40 -4.81
C GLN A 33 -4.34 9.65 -3.57
N ALA A 34 -4.69 10.13 -2.38
CA ALA A 34 -4.37 9.46 -1.12
C ALA A 34 -5.65 8.95 -0.43
N THR A 35 -5.71 7.65 -0.19
CA THR A 35 -6.64 7.03 0.76
C THR A 35 -5.91 6.85 2.08
N SER A 36 -6.21 7.70 3.07
CA SER A 36 -5.40 7.70 4.30
C SER A 36 -6.17 8.07 5.56
N ILE A 37 -5.77 7.41 6.64
CA ILE A 37 -6.20 7.59 8.03
C ILE A 37 -4.96 7.82 8.87
N VAL A 38 -5.05 8.70 9.87
CA VAL A 38 -4.02 8.81 10.91
C VAL A 38 -4.49 8.07 12.15
N THR A 39 -3.64 7.18 12.66
CA THR A 39 -3.91 6.35 13.84
C THR A 39 -2.84 6.62 14.88
N GLN A 40 -3.24 6.83 16.13
CA GLN A 40 -2.31 6.96 17.25
C GLN A 40 -1.67 5.60 17.55
N THR A 41 -0.34 5.55 17.46
CA THR A 41 0.46 4.36 17.80
C THR A 41 0.68 4.25 19.31
N ASP A 42 1.08 3.07 19.79
CA ASP A 42 1.46 2.92 21.20
C ASP A 42 2.73 3.73 21.50
N GLN A 43 2.58 4.76 22.32
CA GLN A 43 3.68 5.67 22.67
C GLN A 43 4.73 4.97 23.54
N ASN A 44 4.34 3.95 24.31
CA ASN A 44 5.27 3.23 25.18
C ASN A 44 6.30 2.40 24.39
N CYS A 45 5.98 2.05 23.14
CA CYS A 45 6.87 1.24 22.29
C CYS A 45 7.80 2.09 21.41
N TYR A 46 7.86 3.41 21.62
CA TYR A 46 8.94 4.21 21.06
C TYR A 46 10.25 3.91 21.77
N GLU A 47 11.36 4.04 21.03
CA GLU A 47 12.69 3.91 21.61
C GLU A 47 12.90 4.99 22.68
N GLY A 48 13.33 4.58 23.88
CA GLY A 48 13.56 5.47 25.02
C GLY A 48 12.42 5.55 26.03
N GLU A 49 11.27 4.94 25.72
CA GLU A 49 10.13 4.86 26.64
C GLU A 49 10.19 3.54 27.44
N THR A 50 9.18 2.66 27.36
CA THR A 50 9.15 1.40 28.13
C THR A 50 9.88 0.24 27.43
N GLY A 51 10.18 0.38 26.14
CA GLY A 51 10.94 -0.61 25.37
C GLY A 51 10.14 -1.84 24.92
N CYS A 52 8.84 -1.68 24.66
CA CYS A 52 7.99 -2.74 24.08
C CYS A 52 8.06 -2.82 22.55
N PHE A 53 7.50 -3.90 21.99
CA PHE A 53 7.22 -4.05 20.57
C PHE A 53 5.71 -3.93 20.33
N SER A 54 5.32 -3.20 19.30
CA SER A 54 3.92 -3.12 18.85
C SER A 54 3.76 -3.78 17.48
N VAL A 55 2.62 -4.46 17.29
CA VAL A 55 2.29 -5.16 16.05
C VAL A 55 1.65 -4.18 15.06
N TYR A 56 2.26 -4.09 13.88
CA TYR A 56 1.75 -3.37 12.73
C TYR A 56 1.60 -4.32 11.56
N GLY A 57 0.62 -4.05 10.70
CA GLY A 57 0.41 -4.87 9.53
C GLY A 57 -0.62 -4.29 8.60
N PHE A 58 -0.76 -4.95 7.47
CA PHE A 58 -1.85 -4.71 6.55
C PHE A 58 -2.27 -6.05 5.95
N GLU A 59 -3.56 -6.15 5.65
CA GLU A 59 -4.15 -7.29 4.98
C GLU A 59 -4.75 -6.79 3.67
N LEU A 60 -4.42 -7.46 2.56
CA LEU A 60 -5.10 -7.27 1.29
C LEU A 60 -5.90 -8.53 0.99
N SER A 61 -7.18 -8.35 0.71
CA SER A 61 -8.08 -9.45 0.40
C SER A 61 -8.96 -9.11 -0.79
N GLU A 62 -9.24 -10.12 -1.59
CA GLU A 62 -10.05 -10.04 -2.83
C GLU A 62 -11.53 -10.33 -2.57
N THR A 63 -11.93 -10.69 -1.35
CA THR A 63 -13.33 -10.95 -0.99
C THR A 63 -13.64 -10.36 0.37
N LYS A 64 -14.63 -9.45 0.44
CA LYS A 64 -15.26 -9.01 1.69
C LYS A 64 -15.74 -10.25 2.46
N VAL A 65 -14.99 -10.63 3.50
CA VAL A 65 -15.43 -11.68 4.43
C VAL A 65 -16.51 -11.03 5.29
N GLY A 66 -17.77 -11.18 4.88
CA GLY A 66 -18.88 -11.10 5.82
C GLY A 66 -18.66 -12.15 6.92
N ALA A 67 -19.36 -12.02 8.05
CA ALA A 67 -19.19 -12.83 9.27
C ALA A 67 -19.30 -14.37 9.11
N GLU A 68 -19.34 -14.92 7.90
CA GLU A 68 -19.27 -16.34 7.59
C GLU A 68 -18.27 -16.62 6.46
N ILE A 69 -17.40 -17.58 6.72
CA ILE A 69 -16.36 -18.07 5.82
C ILE A 69 -17.03 -18.75 4.61
N PHE A 70 -17.05 -18.09 3.46
CA PHE A 70 -17.25 -18.74 2.17
C PHE A 70 -16.10 -18.38 1.24
N VAL A 71 -15.38 -19.43 0.82
CA VAL A 71 -14.26 -19.36 -0.12
C VAL A 71 -14.82 -18.97 -1.50
N ALA A 72 -14.94 -17.67 -1.76
CA ALA A 72 -15.19 -17.18 -3.10
C ALA A 72 -13.88 -17.26 -3.90
N GLN A 73 -13.96 -17.94 -5.03
CA GLN A 73 -12.85 -18.16 -5.95
C GLN A 73 -12.25 -16.82 -6.39
N TYR A 74 -10.92 -16.79 -6.48
CA TYR A 74 -10.07 -15.70 -6.97
C TYR A 74 -10.71 -14.93 -8.14
N LYS A 75 -11.19 -13.71 -7.88
CA LYS A 75 -11.61 -12.74 -8.89
C LYS A 75 -10.80 -11.46 -8.68
N PRO A 76 -9.70 -11.25 -9.42
CA PRO A 76 -9.01 -9.97 -9.42
C PRO A 76 -9.96 -8.93 -10.00
N GLY A 77 -10.17 -7.81 -9.33
CA GLY A 77 -11.02 -6.77 -9.91
C GLY A 77 -11.30 -5.57 -9.01
N PHE A 78 -12.30 -4.82 -9.46
CA PHE A 78 -12.85 -3.63 -8.81
C PHE A 78 -13.86 -3.98 -7.71
N ASP A 79 -14.29 -5.24 -7.64
CA ASP A 79 -15.46 -5.65 -6.87
C ASP A 79 -15.06 -6.43 -5.61
N ASN A 80 -15.54 -5.97 -4.45
CA ASN A 80 -15.41 -6.62 -3.13
C ASN A 80 -14.00 -6.78 -2.54
N ALA A 81 -12.97 -6.18 -3.13
CA ALA A 81 -11.64 -6.18 -2.55
C ALA A 81 -11.54 -5.18 -1.38
N TYR A 82 -10.61 -5.42 -0.45
CA TYR A 82 -10.35 -4.50 0.64
C TYR A 82 -8.88 -4.50 1.06
N ILE A 83 -8.52 -3.43 1.77
CA ILE A 83 -7.28 -3.36 2.53
C ILE A 83 -7.62 -2.99 3.96
N SER A 84 -7.12 -3.75 4.92
CA SER A 84 -7.22 -3.45 6.35
C SER A 84 -5.83 -3.13 6.90
N TRP A 85 -5.73 -2.12 7.75
CA TRP A 85 -4.49 -1.77 8.45
C TRP A 85 -4.61 -2.12 9.92
N ILE A 86 -3.53 -2.68 10.46
CA ILE A 86 -3.41 -3.12 11.85
C ILE A 86 -2.40 -2.20 12.55
N SER A 87 -2.77 -1.74 13.73
CA SER A 87 -1.91 -0.97 14.62
C SER A 87 -2.18 -1.44 16.05
N ASN A 88 -1.11 -1.69 16.81
CA ASN A 88 -1.20 -2.19 18.19
C ASN A 88 -2.05 -3.46 18.31
N ASP A 89 -1.81 -4.44 17.42
CA ASP A 89 -2.47 -5.75 17.40
C ASP A 89 -4.00 -5.70 17.17
N ALA A 90 -4.52 -4.55 16.71
CA ALA A 90 -5.93 -4.36 16.39
C ALA A 90 -6.11 -3.75 14.99
N VAL A 91 -7.18 -4.13 14.30
CA VAL A 91 -7.57 -3.48 13.05
C VAL A 91 -7.90 -2.02 13.34
N ALA A 92 -7.13 -1.10 12.76
CA ALA A 92 -7.33 0.33 12.91
C ALA A 92 -8.42 0.85 11.96
N TRP A 93 -8.33 0.47 10.69
CA TRP A 93 -9.30 0.83 9.66
C TRP A 93 -9.24 -0.10 8.45
N THR A 94 -10.30 -0.08 7.66
CA THR A 94 -10.46 -0.83 6.42
C THR A 94 -10.96 0.09 5.31
N MET A 95 -10.33 -0.02 4.14
CA MET A 95 -10.76 0.57 2.88
C MET A 95 -11.35 -0.53 2.00
N LEU A 96 -12.58 -0.32 1.52
CA LEU A 96 -13.23 -1.20 0.55
C LEU A 96 -13.05 -0.63 -0.86
N SER A 97 -12.98 -1.50 -1.87
CA SER A 97 -12.68 -1.12 -3.26
C SER A 97 -13.70 -0.14 -3.87
N GLY A 98 -14.95 -0.13 -3.39
CA GLY A 98 -15.97 0.86 -3.76
C GLY A 98 -15.56 2.31 -3.44
N GLY A 99 -14.60 2.52 -2.54
CA GLY A 99 -14.03 3.85 -2.29
C GLY A 99 -13.15 4.38 -3.44
N LEU A 100 -12.77 3.51 -4.38
CA LEU A 100 -11.89 3.80 -5.51
C LEU A 100 -12.62 3.74 -6.87
N GLU A 101 -13.93 4.05 -6.86
CA GLU A 101 -14.78 4.17 -8.05
C GLU A 101 -14.26 5.20 -9.08
N PRO A 102 -14.80 5.20 -10.32
CA PRO A 102 -14.45 6.21 -11.32
C PRO A 102 -14.81 7.62 -10.85
N ASP A 103 -13.93 8.58 -11.15
CA ASP A 103 -14.17 9.99 -10.86
C ASP A 103 -14.09 10.81 -12.16
N ALA A 104 -15.26 11.21 -12.65
CA ALA A 104 -15.40 11.97 -13.89
C ALA A 104 -14.88 13.42 -13.78
N ALA A 105 -14.78 13.98 -12.57
CA ALA A 105 -14.29 15.35 -12.37
C ALA A 105 -12.78 15.46 -12.65
N VAL A 106 -12.05 14.38 -12.38
CA VAL A 106 -10.60 14.25 -12.65
C VAL A 106 -10.28 13.24 -13.76
N GLN A 107 -11.30 12.74 -14.46
CA GLN A 107 -11.19 11.86 -15.63
C GLN A 107 -10.42 10.57 -15.37
N ILE A 108 -10.58 9.98 -14.18
CA ILE A 108 -9.99 8.69 -13.85
C ILE A 108 -11.06 7.59 -13.81
N SER A 109 -10.65 6.41 -14.25
CA SER A 109 -11.46 5.20 -14.07
C SER A 109 -11.33 4.67 -12.64
N ALA A 110 -12.14 3.65 -12.31
CA ALA A 110 -11.98 2.93 -11.06
C ALA A 110 -10.52 2.45 -10.90
N ARG A 111 -10.02 2.39 -9.67
CA ARG A 111 -8.67 1.88 -9.39
C ARG A 111 -8.75 0.58 -8.61
N PRO A 112 -8.10 -0.49 -9.08
CA PRO A 112 -8.13 -1.76 -8.37
C PRO A 112 -7.30 -1.67 -7.09
N VAL A 113 -7.68 -2.45 -6.08
CA VAL A 113 -6.74 -2.84 -5.02
C VAL A 113 -5.57 -3.59 -5.67
N PRO A 114 -4.29 -3.36 -5.29
CA PRO A 114 -3.14 -3.90 -6.00
C PRO A 114 -3.21 -5.40 -6.26
N GLN A 115 -3.01 -5.80 -7.52
CA GLN A 115 -3.03 -7.20 -7.97
C GLN A 115 -1.64 -7.73 -8.31
N GLU A 116 -0.68 -6.82 -8.43
CA GLU A 116 0.69 -7.14 -8.82
C GLU A 116 1.49 -7.70 -7.65
N PRO A 117 2.57 -8.46 -7.92
CA PRO A 117 3.45 -8.95 -6.88
C PRO A 117 4.09 -7.78 -6.12
N MET A 118 3.91 -7.74 -4.80
CA MET A 118 4.48 -6.72 -3.93
C MET A 118 5.62 -7.28 -3.08
N TYR A 119 6.44 -6.38 -2.55
CA TYR A 119 7.47 -6.68 -1.55
C TYR A 119 7.33 -5.73 -0.37
N ILE A 120 7.81 -6.15 0.80
CA ILE A 120 7.75 -5.36 2.03
C ILE A 120 9.03 -4.54 2.14
N ILE A 121 8.87 -3.24 2.37
CA ILE A 121 9.96 -2.34 2.75
C ILE A 121 9.69 -1.87 4.18
N VAL A 122 10.72 -1.92 5.02
CA VAL A 122 10.69 -1.34 6.37
C VAL A 122 11.88 -0.40 6.49
N ASN A 123 11.63 0.88 6.75
CA ASN A 123 12.67 1.91 6.84
C ASN A 123 12.45 2.81 8.06
N LEU A 124 13.56 3.28 8.64
CA LEU A 124 13.55 4.38 9.60
C LEU A 124 14.01 5.63 8.86
N GLY A 125 13.15 6.65 8.81
CA GLY A 125 13.40 7.86 8.06
C GLY A 125 12.77 9.08 8.73
N MET A 126 13.27 10.25 8.35
CA MET A 126 12.84 11.53 8.87
C MET A 126 12.67 12.50 7.70
N SER A 127 11.53 13.17 7.63
CA SER A 127 11.26 14.14 6.57
C SER A 127 10.39 15.27 7.09
N ARG A 128 10.80 16.51 6.79
CA ARG A 128 10.02 17.72 7.10
C ARG A 128 8.71 17.80 6.30
N SER A 129 8.54 16.97 5.28
CA SER A 129 7.29 16.88 4.52
C SER A 129 6.18 16.14 5.26
N PHE A 130 6.50 15.34 6.29
CA PHE A 130 5.51 14.60 7.10
C PHE A 130 5.17 15.29 8.42
N GLY A 131 5.93 16.30 8.84
CA GLY A 131 5.72 17.04 10.08
C GLY A 131 6.94 17.84 10.49
N THR A 132 6.79 18.64 11.55
CA THR A 132 7.91 19.39 12.14
C THR A 132 8.92 18.42 12.75
N VAL A 133 10.20 18.64 12.44
CA VAL A 133 11.31 17.83 12.96
C VAL A 133 12.10 18.64 13.98
N ASP A 134 12.01 18.25 15.24
CA ASP A 134 12.78 18.87 16.33
C ASP A 134 14.12 18.15 16.54
N LEU A 135 15.11 18.55 15.75
CA LEU A 135 16.44 17.93 15.81
C LEU A 135 17.17 18.14 17.15
N ALA A 136 16.79 19.16 17.93
CA ALA A 136 17.48 19.47 19.18
C ALA A 136 17.13 18.47 20.30
N HIS A 137 15.94 17.88 20.24
CA HIS A 137 15.43 16.97 21.27
C HIS A 137 15.38 15.49 20.84
N ILE A 138 15.85 15.16 19.63
CA ILE A 138 15.96 13.77 19.20
C ILE A 138 17.23 13.14 19.80
N PRO A 139 17.12 12.02 20.55
CA PRO A 139 18.25 11.39 21.22
C PRO A 139 19.07 10.53 20.25
N PHE A 140 19.85 11.15 19.37
CA PHE A 140 20.68 10.41 18.41
C PHE A 140 21.81 9.60 19.08
N PRO A 141 22.15 8.40 18.57
CA PRO A 141 21.52 7.69 17.46
C PRO A 141 20.16 7.07 17.84
N VAL A 142 19.23 7.08 16.89
CA VAL A 142 17.91 6.43 17.02
C VAL A 142 17.86 5.13 16.23
N HIS A 143 17.07 4.17 16.69
CA HIS A 143 16.96 2.83 16.14
C HIS A 143 15.49 2.41 16.00
N MET A 144 15.21 1.70 14.92
CA MET A 144 13.97 0.97 14.74
C MET A 144 14.28 -0.51 14.94
N ARG A 145 13.79 -1.09 16.04
CA ARG A 145 13.99 -2.50 16.35
C ARG A 145 12.84 -3.31 15.77
N LEU A 146 13.17 -4.39 15.08
CA LEU A 146 12.22 -5.31 14.48
C LEU A 146 12.39 -6.68 15.13
N ASP A 147 11.36 -7.15 15.84
CA ASP A 147 11.36 -8.49 16.43
C ASP A 147 11.08 -9.56 15.37
N TYR A 148 10.03 -9.36 14.56
CA TYR A 148 9.69 -10.27 13.48
C TYR A 148 8.96 -9.59 12.32
N ILE A 149 9.00 -10.24 11.15
CA ILE A 149 8.08 -10.02 10.03
C ILE A 149 7.41 -11.35 9.73
N ARG A 150 6.09 -11.33 9.57
CA ARG A 150 5.30 -12.51 9.16
C ARG A 150 4.52 -12.16 7.90
N VAL A 151 4.50 -13.09 6.96
CA VAL A 151 3.70 -13.02 5.73
C VAL A 151 2.76 -14.21 5.75
N TYR A 152 1.47 -13.92 5.66
CA TYR A 152 0.41 -14.93 5.65
C TYR A 152 -0.20 -15.00 4.26
N GLN A 153 -0.43 -16.22 3.77
CA GLN A 153 -1.22 -16.48 2.58
C GLN A 153 -2.22 -17.61 2.90
N PRO A 154 -3.43 -17.59 2.33
CA PRO A 154 -4.37 -18.69 2.46
C PRO A 154 -3.72 -20.00 1.97
N SER A 155 -3.94 -21.10 2.70
CA SER A 155 -3.29 -22.39 2.40
C SER A 155 -3.61 -22.93 1.00
N ASN A 156 -4.75 -22.55 0.43
CA ASN A 156 -5.20 -22.90 -0.91
C ASN A 156 -4.85 -21.85 -2.00
N ALA A 157 -4.19 -20.75 -1.64
CA ALA A 157 -3.89 -19.64 -2.54
C ALA A 157 -2.45 -19.09 -2.35
N ILE A 158 -1.50 -19.96 -2.00
CA ILE A 158 -0.10 -19.60 -1.87
C ILE A 158 0.46 -19.20 -3.23
N ASN A 159 1.04 -17.99 -3.30
CA ASN A 159 1.60 -17.42 -4.51
C ASN A 159 2.77 -16.51 -4.13
N VAL A 160 3.95 -17.11 -3.98
CA VAL A 160 5.20 -16.41 -3.63
C VAL A 160 6.17 -16.50 -4.80
N GLY A 161 6.96 -15.44 -4.99
CA GLY A 161 8.09 -15.41 -5.93
C GLY A 161 7.96 -14.33 -6.98
N CYS A 162 9.05 -14.10 -7.70
CA CYS A 162 9.15 -13.05 -8.72
C CYS A 162 8.58 -13.46 -10.09
N ASN A 163 7.76 -14.52 -10.16
CA ASN A 163 7.14 -14.95 -11.43
C ASN A 163 5.78 -15.64 -11.27
N PRO A 164 4.77 -14.98 -10.68
CA PRO A 164 3.46 -15.59 -10.53
C PRO A 164 2.85 -15.99 -11.88
N LYS A 165 2.09 -17.09 -11.91
CA LYS A 165 1.47 -17.61 -13.14
C LYS A 165 0.60 -16.57 -13.87
N LYS A 166 -0.09 -15.70 -13.11
CA LYS A 166 -0.94 -14.63 -13.65
C LYS A 166 -0.19 -13.34 -13.98
N PHE A 167 1.02 -13.17 -13.45
CA PHE A 167 1.87 -12.00 -13.65
C PHE A 167 3.32 -12.46 -13.92
N PRO A 168 3.58 -13.10 -15.07
CA PRO A 168 4.90 -13.64 -15.36
C PRO A 168 5.88 -12.50 -15.69
N THR A 169 6.76 -12.18 -14.75
CA THR A 169 7.72 -11.07 -14.89
C THR A 169 9.15 -11.53 -15.17
N THR A 170 9.51 -12.81 -14.94
CA THR A 170 10.90 -13.29 -15.10
C THR A 170 11.47 -13.03 -16.48
N LYS A 171 10.71 -13.31 -17.55
CA LYS A 171 11.20 -13.11 -18.92
C LYS A 171 11.48 -11.62 -19.15
N TYR A 172 10.53 -10.76 -18.78
CA TYR A 172 10.66 -9.32 -18.96
C TYR A 172 11.85 -8.75 -18.19
N ILE A 173 11.99 -9.11 -16.91
CA ILE A 173 13.12 -8.68 -16.07
C ILE A 173 14.45 -9.17 -16.65
N ARG A 174 14.53 -10.43 -17.11
CA ARG A 174 15.75 -10.98 -17.70
C ARG A 174 16.13 -10.26 -19.00
N ASP A 175 15.16 -10.00 -19.87
CA ASP A 175 15.38 -9.28 -21.12
C ASP A 175 15.82 -7.82 -20.88
N HIS A 176 15.55 -7.28 -19.68
CA HIS A 176 15.85 -5.91 -19.29
C HIS A 176 16.70 -5.79 -18.01
N ILE A 177 17.58 -6.77 -17.74
CA ILE A 177 18.23 -6.93 -16.42
C ILE A 177 19.00 -5.69 -15.95
N GLN A 178 19.55 -4.90 -16.87
CA GLN A 178 20.27 -3.68 -16.53
C GLN A 178 19.38 -2.64 -15.84
N ALA A 179 18.12 -2.49 -16.25
CA ALA A 179 17.19 -1.58 -15.59
C ALA A 179 16.87 -1.99 -14.14
N TYR A 180 16.98 -3.29 -13.83
CA TYR A 180 16.68 -3.84 -12.52
C TYR A 180 17.92 -4.03 -11.63
N THR A 181 19.12 -3.78 -12.15
CA THR A 181 20.38 -4.02 -11.43
C THR A 181 21.31 -2.81 -11.41
N ASN A 182 21.06 -1.79 -12.23
CA ASN A 182 21.86 -0.57 -12.26
C ASN A 182 21.07 0.60 -11.65
N PRO A 183 21.45 1.08 -10.44
CA PRO A 183 20.73 2.16 -9.77
C PRO A 183 20.84 3.52 -10.47
N ASN A 184 21.75 3.67 -11.44
CA ASN A 184 21.89 4.91 -12.22
C ASN A 184 20.90 4.98 -13.41
N LEU A 185 20.14 3.92 -13.68
CA LEU A 185 19.14 3.89 -14.76
C LEU A 185 17.76 4.20 -14.17
N THR A 186 17.43 5.48 -14.04
CA THR A 186 16.18 5.92 -13.39
C THR A 186 15.03 6.16 -14.37
N THR A 187 15.36 6.30 -15.65
CA THR A 187 14.39 6.53 -16.73
C THR A 187 14.58 5.53 -17.87
N TRP A 188 13.47 5.11 -18.48
CA TRP A 188 13.50 4.07 -19.51
C TRP A 188 14.09 4.56 -20.84
N VAL A 189 13.72 5.78 -21.24
CA VAL A 189 14.13 6.36 -22.53
C VAL A 189 15.47 7.08 -22.41
N ASP A 190 15.66 7.93 -21.39
CA ASP A 190 16.85 8.79 -21.32
C ASP A 190 18.08 8.08 -20.75
N ASP A 191 17.92 7.37 -19.63
CA ASP A 191 19.04 6.66 -19.01
C ASP A 191 19.24 5.28 -19.65
N TYR A 192 18.17 4.47 -19.72
CA TYR A 192 18.26 3.09 -20.18
C TYR A 192 18.27 2.93 -21.71
N ARG A 193 17.92 3.99 -22.46
CA ARG A 193 17.92 4.01 -23.94
C ARG A 193 17.06 2.90 -24.56
N LYS A 194 15.91 2.59 -23.95
CA LYS A 194 14.91 1.66 -24.48
C LYS A 194 13.60 2.39 -24.81
N PRO A 195 12.84 1.93 -25.82
CA PRO A 195 11.51 2.47 -26.06
C PRO A 195 10.60 2.19 -24.87
N TRP A 196 9.67 3.09 -24.60
CA TRP A 196 8.68 2.92 -23.53
C TRP A 196 7.93 1.59 -23.70
N PRO A 197 7.72 0.81 -22.62
CA PRO A 197 7.01 -0.46 -22.71
C PRO A 197 5.60 -0.27 -23.26
N LYS A 198 5.22 -1.10 -24.22
CA LYS A 198 3.90 -1.04 -24.87
C LYS A 198 2.83 -1.70 -24.02
N ASN A 199 1.61 -1.21 -24.14
CA ASN A 199 0.41 -1.75 -23.51
C ASN A 199 -0.56 -2.26 -24.57
N SER A 200 -0.94 -3.54 -24.53
CA SER A 200 -1.83 -4.16 -25.52
C SER A 200 -3.24 -3.57 -25.59
N LEU A 201 -3.69 -2.85 -24.54
CA LEU A 201 -4.96 -2.12 -24.52
C LEU A 201 -4.94 -0.90 -25.47
N ILE A 202 -3.78 -0.31 -25.73
CA ILE A 202 -3.63 0.94 -26.50
C ILE A 202 -2.80 0.71 -27.77
N ASP A 203 -1.71 -0.04 -27.67
CA ASP A 203 -0.67 -0.15 -28.68
C ASP A 203 -0.88 -1.30 -29.69
N GLN A 204 -2.03 -1.97 -29.65
CA GLN A 204 -2.42 -3.09 -30.54
C GLN A 204 -1.29 -4.13 -30.72
N CYS A 205 -0.67 -4.54 -29.62
CA CYS A 205 0.47 -5.47 -29.60
C CYS A 205 0.13 -6.82 -28.97
#